data_AF-A0AAV2REP1-F1
#
_entry.id   AF-A0AAV2REP1-F1
#
_cell.length_a   1.000
_cell.length_b   1.000
_cell.length_c   1.000
_cell.angle_alpha   90.00
_cell.angle_beta   90.00
_cell.angle_gamma   90.00
#
_symmetry.space_group_name_H-M   'P 1'
#
loop_
_entity.id
_entity.type
_entity.pdbx_description
1 polymer ?
#
loop_
_entity_poly.entity_id
_entity_poly.type
_entity_poly.pdbx_seq_one_letter_code
_entity_poly.pdbx_strand_id
1 'polypeptide(L)'
;MSATASRIIYWSARLLLVIVAIVVFLYALNVDMIPEQVQSSQFAQWQKKIGQTMKLNTILKTMNTVLNSSSRSSFMEDEEFKEDTASDSHANINLPRNPNLNRSCYQYQNLEANNTCCETKVYKTIDIHTCAAKESAIIRQFKDFNISSKPENDKKSHWVFVGNSRIRKLFGQIQLIFSGVGGAQFVRPRRRHQTLKVGHRTVPLNLTCFWDPLLHDLPWRVNRWLKYPHERPTRIHIGVGVNFMKDSRHIYDKSGQETAGKAFQRAVARVVPDLQKLTKFIPISWWTSEHVLQKKVYPKYRNVWSHSNIKYYNDILIKQLHGTDIAVMDAHMPLGQLFLKSCTDNFKNDNKRCHDHVHQGSRAFRQYAMMLLNHACNAHFIDDYMHHYCA
;
A
#
# COMPACT_ATOMS: atom_id res chain seq x y z
N MET A 1 29.12 6.54 38.10
CA MET A 1 28.53 5.20 38.35
C MET A 1 29.20 4.21 37.39
N SER A 2 29.72 3.09 37.88
CA SER A 2 30.39 2.10 37.02
C SER A 2 29.38 1.42 36.08
N ALA A 3 29.84 0.98 34.90
CA ALA A 3 29.00 0.30 33.91
C ALA A 3 28.26 -0.94 34.50
N THR A 4 28.82 -1.54 35.54
CA THR A 4 28.24 -2.64 36.31
C THR A 4 26.97 -2.21 37.06
N ALA A 5 26.97 -1.03 37.68
CA ALA A 5 25.81 -0.52 38.43
C ALA A 5 24.62 -0.23 37.50
N SER A 6 24.85 0.34 36.32
CA SER A 6 23.77 0.57 35.33
C SER A 6 23.16 -0.72 34.80
N ARG A 7 23.97 -1.78 34.61
CA ARG A 7 23.46 -3.08 34.17
C ARG A 7 22.59 -3.73 35.24
N ILE A 8 23.00 -3.68 36.51
CA ILE A 8 22.22 -4.23 37.62
C ILE A 8 20.87 -3.52 37.73
N ILE A 9 20.85 -2.18 37.67
CA ILE A 9 19.62 -1.40 37.74
C ILE A 9 18.67 -1.75 36.57
N TYR A 10 19.20 -1.90 35.35
CA TYR A 10 18.40 -2.25 34.18
C TYR A 10 17.75 -3.63 34.30
N TRP A 11 18.51 -4.64 34.76
CA TRP A 11 17.99 -6.00 34.92
C TRP A 11 16.99 -6.12 36.08
N SER A 12 17.24 -5.42 37.20
CA SER A 12 16.29 -5.35 38.33
C SER A 12 14.97 -4.69 37.92
N ALA A 13 15.00 -3.63 37.11
CA ALA A 13 13.79 -2.98 36.60
C ALA A 13 12.99 -3.88 35.65
N ARG A 14 13.67 -4.67 34.80
CA ARG A 14 13.01 -5.66 33.94
C ARG A 14 12.39 -6.81 34.73
N LEU A 15 13.08 -7.33 35.73
CA LEU A 15 12.56 -8.39 36.58
C LEU A 15 11.31 -7.92 37.34
N LEU A 16 11.34 -6.69 37.88
CA LEU A 16 10.20 -6.10 38.57
C LEU A 16 8.97 -5.98 37.64
N LEU A 17 9.15 -5.57 36.39
CA LEU A 17 8.06 -5.49 35.41
C LEU A 17 7.44 -6.87 35.11
N VAL A 18 8.26 -7.91 35.02
CA VAL A 18 7.77 -9.28 34.80
C VAL A 18 6.98 -9.77 36.01
N ILE A 19 7.48 -9.52 37.23
CA ILE A 19 6.78 -9.88 38.47
C ILE A 19 5.43 -9.18 38.56
N VAL A 20 5.36 -7.87 38.28
CA VAL A 20 4.10 -7.11 38.26
C VAL A 20 3.13 -7.69 37.24
N ALA A 21 3.59 -8.03 36.03
CA ALA A 21 2.73 -8.63 35.01
C ALA A 21 2.17 -10.00 35.44
N ILE A 22 2.99 -10.84 36.10
CA ILE A 22 2.56 -12.13 36.62
C ILE A 22 1.53 -11.95 37.74
N VAL A 23 1.76 -11.02 38.67
CA VAL A 23 0.80 -10.75 39.77
C VAL A 23 -0.53 -10.25 39.22
N VAL A 24 -0.54 -9.35 38.24
CA VAL A 24 -1.77 -8.88 37.58
C VAL A 24 -2.49 -10.04 36.88
N PHE A 25 -1.75 -10.91 36.20
CA PHE A 25 -2.33 -12.07 35.50
C PHE A 25 -2.93 -13.09 36.46
N LEU A 26 -2.21 -13.46 37.53
CA LEU A 26 -2.71 -14.38 38.56
C LEU A 26 -3.91 -13.80 39.31
N TYR A 27 -3.91 -12.48 39.56
CA TYR A 27 -5.05 -11.82 40.18
C TYR A 27 -6.27 -11.81 39.25
N ALA A 28 -6.10 -11.56 37.95
CA ALA A 28 -7.18 -11.63 36.98
C ALA A 28 -7.82 -13.03 36.91
N LEU A 29 -7.01 -14.09 37.00
CA LEU A 29 -7.51 -15.47 37.06
C LEU A 29 -8.27 -15.79 38.35
N ASN A 30 -7.97 -15.11 39.46
CA ASN A 30 -8.66 -15.31 40.74
C ASN A 30 -9.98 -14.51 40.85
N VAL A 31 -10.19 -13.50 40.01
CA VAL A 31 -11.42 -12.67 40.02
C VAL A 31 -12.62 -13.41 39.40
N ASP A 32 -12.38 -14.43 38.58
CA ASP A 32 -13.43 -15.27 37.97
C ASP A 32 -14.12 -16.23 38.97
N MET A 33 -13.71 -16.27 40.25
CA MET A 33 -14.32 -17.12 41.28
C MET A 33 -15.13 -16.37 42.36
N ILE A 34 -15.43 -15.09 42.18
CA ILE A 34 -16.17 -14.30 43.19
C ILE A 34 -17.58 -13.96 42.68
N PRO A 35 -18.66 -14.26 43.43
CA PRO A 35 -20.04 -13.97 43.01
C PRO A 35 -20.26 -12.48 42.72
N GLU A 36 -21.05 -12.23 41.68
CA GLU A 36 -21.30 -10.93 41.02
C GLU A 36 -21.75 -9.80 41.95
N GLN A 37 -22.28 -10.11 43.14
CA GLN A 37 -22.75 -9.13 44.12
C GLN A 37 -21.64 -8.44 44.94
N VAL A 38 -20.40 -8.94 44.96
CA VAL A 38 -19.29 -8.32 45.74
C VAL A 38 -18.41 -7.40 44.88
N GLN A 39 -18.55 -7.43 43.54
CA GLN A 39 -17.61 -6.74 42.63
C GLN A 39 -17.73 -5.21 42.60
N SER A 40 -18.90 -4.62 42.86
CA SER A 40 -19.07 -3.18 42.58
C SER A 40 -18.48 -2.24 43.64
N SER A 41 -18.54 -2.60 44.93
CA SER A 41 -18.12 -1.72 46.03
C SER A 41 -16.62 -1.80 46.32
N GLN A 42 -16.04 -2.99 46.26
CA GLN A 42 -14.60 -3.19 46.50
C GLN A 42 -13.74 -2.71 45.32
N PHE A 43 -14.24 -2.84 44.09
CA PHE A 43 -13.53 -2.36 42.89
C PHE A 43 -13.46 -0.82 42.85
N ALA A 44 -14.52 -0.13 43.26
CA ALA A 44 -14.54 1.34 43.34
C ALA A 44 -13.60 1.88 44.43
N GLN A 45 -13.52 1.24 45.60
CA GLN A 45 -12.55 1.60 46.64
C GLN A 45 -11.10 1.34 46.20
N TRP A 46 -10.86 0.27 45.44
CA TRP A 46 -9.53 -0.07 44.94
C TRP A 46 -9.04 0.88 43.84
N GLN A 47 -9.90 1.26 42.88
CA GLN A 47 -9.57 2.29 41.89
C GLN A 47 -9.17 3.62 42.53
N LYS A 48 -9.86 3.99 43.63
CA LYS A 48 -9.53 5.19 44.41
C LYS A 48 -8.16 5.08 45.09
N LYS A 49 -7.80 3.89 45.61
CA LYS A 49 -6.50 3.63 46.24
C LYS A 49 -5.35 3.59 45.22
N ILE A 50 -5.55 3.02 44.03
CA ILE A 50 -4.54 3.03 42.96
C ILE A 50 -4.31 4.44 42.40
N GLY A 51 -5.37 5.21 42.22
CA GLY A 51 -5.28 6.62 41.83
C GLY A 51 -4.46 7.46 42.82
N GLN A 52 -4.48 7.10 44.11
CA GLN A 52 -3.72 7.78 45.16
C GLN A 52 -2.27 7.27 45.30
N THR A 53 -1.99 6.02 44.93
CA THR A 53 -0.66 5.40 45.13
C THR A 53 0.27 5.59 43.92
N MET A 54 -0.26 5.86 42.73
CA MET A 54 0.55 6.08 41.52
C MET A 54 1.00 7.55 41.36
N LYS A 55 2.01 7.95 42.15
CA LYS A 55 2.99 8.99 41.74
C LYS A 55 3.95 8.46 40.65
N LEU A 56 3.44 7.68 39.70
CA LEU A 56 4.18 7.08 38.59
C LEU A 56 4.65 8.15 37.59
N ASN A 57 3.90 9.25 37.50
CA ASN A 57 4.23 10.39 36.63
C ASN A 57 5.51 11.11 37.07
N THR A 58 5.85 11.11 38.36
CA THR A 58 7.08 11.75 38.85
C THR A 58 8.31 10.89 38.53
N ILE A 59 8.21 9.57 38.65
CA ILE A 59 9.29 8.63 38.30
C ILE A 59 9.55 8.62 36.78
N LEU A 60 8.50 8.64 35.96
CA LEU A 60 8.60 8.75 34.51
C LEU A 60 9.21 10.09 34.06
N LYS A 61 8.92 11.20 34.74
CA LYS A 61 9.52 12.51 34.46
C LYS A 61 11.02 12.51 34.77
N THR A 62 11.43 11.95 35.90
CA THR A 62 12.84 11.88 36.30
C THR A 62 13.65 10.95 35.38
N MET A 63 13.08 9.83 34.92
CA MET A 63 13.76 8.94 33.97
C MET A 63 13.95 9.56 32.58
N ASN A 64 13.00 10.38 32.10
CA ASN A 64 13.13 11.08 30.82
C ASN A 64 14.19 12.20 30.85
N THR A 65 14.37 12.88 32.00
CA THR A 65 15.42 13.91 32.14
C THR A 65 16.83 13.31 32.13
N VAL A 66 17.01 12.12 32.70
CA VAL A 66 18.31 11.41 32.74
C VAL A 66 18.66 10.77 31.39
N LEU A 67 17.67 10.33 30.61
CA LEU A 67 17.92 9.76 29.28
C LEU A 67 18.24 10.83 28.22
N ASN A 68 17.75 12.06 28.38
CA ASN A 68 17.98 13.15 27.43
C ASN A 68 19.30 13.92 27.64
N SER A 69 20.05 13.67 28.70
CA SER A 69 21.31 14.36 28.99
C SER A 69 22.57 13.62 28.51
N SER A 70 22.44 12.53 27.73
CA SER A 70 23.58 11.65 27.38
C SER A 70 23.80 11.39 25.88
N SER A 71 23.28 12.22 24.98
CA SER A 71 23.60 12.13 23.55
C SER A 71 23.78 13.50 22.89
N ARG A 72 24.90 14.15 23.21
CA ARG A 72 25.52 15.19 22.38
C ARG A 72 26.95 14.75 22.09
N SER A 73 27.16 14.07 20.98
CA SER A 73 28.45 14.14 20.28
C SER A 73 28.15 14.54 18.83
N SER A 74 28.65 15.72 18.51
CA SER A 74 28.77 16.32 17.20
C SER A 74 29.50 15.40 16.22
N PHE A 75 28.98 15.30 15.00
CA PHE A 75 29.78 15.29 13.78
C PHE A 75 28.84 15.73 12.65
N MET A 76 28.95 17.01 12.28
CA MET A 76 28.47 17.54 11.00
C MET A 76 29.68 17.54 10.08
N GLU A 77 29.62 16.74 9.02
CA GLU A 77 30.34 17.03 7.79
C GLU A 77 29.26 17.31 6.75
N ASP A 78 29.33 18.53 6.21
CA ASP A 78 28.49 19.02 5.15
C ASP A 78 28.93 18.35 3.84
N GLU A 79 28.15 17.39 3.35
CA GLU A 79 28.21 17.00 1.94
C GLU A 79 27.09 17.70 1.17
N GLU A 80 27.54 18.66 0.37
CA GLU A 80 26.80 19.41 -0.63
C GLU A 80 26.08 18.45 -1.59
N PHE A 81 24.75 18.42 -1.52
CA PHE A 81 23.90 17.64 -2.39
C PHE A 81 23.92 18.26 -3.79
N LYS A 82 24.75 17.71 -4.69
CA LYS A 82 24.64 18.02 -6.12
C LYS A 82 23.32 17.46 -6.64
N GLU A 83 22.49 18.38 -7.11
CA GLU A 83 21.26 18.10 -7.83
C GLU A 83 21.65 17.43 -9.15
N ASP A 84 21.60 16.10 -9.21
CA ASP A 84 21.75 15.36 -10.45
C ASP A 84 20.58 15.74 -11.38
N THR A 85 20.85 16.68 -12.28
CA THR A 85 20.04 16.97 -13.46
C THR A 85 20.16 15.79 -14.42
N ALA A 86 19.50 14.68 -14.08
CA ALA A 86 19.32 13.55 -14.98
C ALA A 86 18.52 14.03 -16.19
N SER A 87 19.24 14.31 -17.28
CA SER A 87 18.70 14.45 -18.62
C SER A 87 17.86 13.20 -18.94
N ASP A 88 16.53 13.38 -18.95
CA ASP A 88 15.53 12.39 -19.33
C ASP A 88 15.66 12.06 -20.82
N SER A 89 16.63 11.21 -21.17
CA SER A 89 16.69 10.51 -22.45
C SER A 89 15.76 9.29 -22.41
N HIS A 90 14.46 9.52 -22.30
CA HIS A 90 13.49 8.47 -22.56
C HIS A 90 13.50 8.14 -24.06
N ALA A 91 13.98 6.94 -24.40
CA ALA A 91 13.76 6.37 -25.72
C ALA A 91 12.25 6.42 -26.05
N ASN A 92 11.93 6.93 -27.23
CA ASN A 92 10.58 7.10 -27.76
C ASN A 92 9.94 5.73 -28.05
N ILE A 93 9.51 5.04 -26.99
CA ILE A 93 8.82 3.76 -27.08
C ILE A 93 7.32 4.06 -27.07
N ASN A 94 6.68 3.88 -28.24
CA ASN A 94 5.24 3.99 -28.45
C ASN A 94 4.51 2.79 -27.82
N LEU A 95 4.43 2.78 -26.49
CA LEU A 95 3.42 1.98 -25.79
C LEU A 95 2.07 2.68 -25.90
N PRO A 96 0.93 1.96 -25.94
CA PRO A 96 -0.38 2.56 -25.72
C PRO A 96 -0.41 3.16 -24.31
N ARG A 97 0.07 4.41 -24.19
CA ARG A 97 -0.03 5.22 -22.99
C ARG A 97 -1.48 5.60 -22.88
N ASN A 98 -2.07 5.30 -21.73
CA ASN A 98 -3.40 5.77 -21.43
C ASN A 98 -3.38 7.32 -21.50
N PRO A 99 -4.19 7.95 -22.36
CA PRO A 99 -4.12 9.40 -22.61
C PRO A 99 -4.30 10.22 -21.32
N ASN A 100 -4.94 9.64 -20.30
CA ASN A 100 -5.24 10.28 -19.02
C ASN A 100 -4.15 10.10 -17.93
N LEU A 101 -2.99 9.52 -18.26
CA LEU A 101 -1.92 9.18 -17.31
C LEU A 101 -0.52 9.58 -17.82
N ASN A 102 -0.42 10.68 -18.55
CA ASN A 102 0.86 11.20 -19.04
C ASN A 102 1.46 12.26 -18.10
N ARG A 103 2.77 12.53 -18.20
CA ARG A 103 3.49 13.53 -17.39
C ARG A 103 2.89 14.94 -17.51
N SER A 104 2.29 15.27 -18.65
CA SER A 104 1.60 16.55 -18.92
C SER A 104 0.33 16.75 -18.08
N CYS A 105 -0.33 15.69 -17.61
CA CYS A 105 -1.38 15.80 -16.59
C CYS A 105 -0.90 16.27 -15.21
N TYR A 106 0.42 16.34 -14.99
CA TYR A 106 1.03 16.53 -13.67
C TYR A 106 2.08 17.65 -13.62
N GLN A 107 2.09 18.59 -14.58
CA GLN A 107 2.85 19.84 -14.41
C GLN A 107 2.16 20.70 -13.34
N TYR A 108 2.56 20.48 -12.08
CA TYR A 108 2.12 21.23 -10.92
C TYR A 108 2.82 22.59 -10.87
N GLN A 109 2.08 23.66 -11.17
CA GLN A 109 2.37 24.99 -10.60
C GLN A 109 1.26 25.30 -9.58
N ASN A 110 1.64 25.52 -8.32
CA ASN A 110 0.77 26.01 -7.25
C ASN A 110 -0.50 25.20 -6.93
N LEU A 111 -0.36 23.91 -6.63
CA LEU A 111 -1.32 23.07 -5.88
C LEU A 111 -2.77 22.93 -6.40
N GLU A 112 -3.11 23.40 -7.59
CA GLU A 112 -4.35 23.05 -8.29
C GLU A 112 -4.03 22.66 -9.74
N ALA A 113 -4.49 21.48 -10.16
CA ALA A 113 -4.27 20.98 -11.52
C ALA A 113 -5.33 21.60 -12.43
N ASN A 114 -4.97 22.65 -13.18
CA ASN A 114 -5.86 23.38 -14.08
C ASN A 114 -5.99 22.71 -15.47
N ASN A 115 -5.94 21.37 -15.54
CA ASN A 115 -6.15 20.63 -16.77
C ASN A 115 -7.47 19.88 -16.67
N THR A 116 -8.48 20.31 -17.43
CA THR A 116 -9.84 19.77 -17.42
C THR A 116 -9.91 18.26 -17.75
N CYS A 117 -8.91 17.70 -18.43
CA CYS A 117 -8.79 16.25 -18.69
C CYS A 117 -8.16 15.46 -17.53
N CYS A 118 -7.43 16.16 -16.68
CA CYS A 118 -6.69 15.60 -15.55
C CYS A 118 -7.23 16.11 -14.21
N GLU A 119 -8.29 16.93 -14.22
CA GLU A 119 -9.09 17.24 -13.05
C GLU A 119 -9.57 15.92 -12.50
N THR A 120 -8.92 15.49 -11.42
CA THR A 120 -9.38 14.32 -10.70
C THR A 120 -10.74 14.69 -10.16
N LYS A 121 -11.82 14.22 -10.81
CA LYS A 121 -13.16 14.32 -10.28
C LYS A 121 -13.08 13.89 -8.82
N VAL A 122 -13.47 14.79 -7.92
CA VAL A 122 -13.64 14.41 -6.52
C VAL A 122 -14.87 13.51 -6.50
N TYR A 123 -14.63 12.20 -6.62
CA TYR A 123 -15.67 11.20 -6.61
C TYR A 123 -16.54 11.38 -5.38
N LYS A 124 -17.80 11.76 -5.63
CA LYS A 124 -18.84 11.68 -4.63
C LYS A 124 -19.29 10.23 -4.53
N THR A 125 -19.92 9.90 -3.42
CA THR A 125 -20.56 8.60 -3.19
C THR A 125 -21.38 8.12 -4.40
N ILE A 126 -22.17 8.99 -5.01
CA ILE A 126 -23.03 8.66 -6.15
C ILE A 126 -22.25 8.28 -7.42
N ASP A 127 -21.09 8.90 -7.65
CA ASP A 127 -20.24 8.60 -8.80
C ASP A 127 -19.67 7.18 -8.68
N ILE A 128 -19.26 6.83 -7.47
CA ILE A 128 -18.70 5.52 -7.14
C ILE A 128 -19.75 4.41 -7.32
N HIS A 129 -20.97 4.66 -6.83
CA HIS A 129 -22.10 3.75 -7.02
C HIS A 129 -22.43 3.56 -8.50
N THR A 130 -22.53 4.66 -9.26
CA THR A 130 -22.83 4.62 -10.70
C THR A 130 -21.76 3.85 -11.47
N CYS A 131 -20.48 4.10 -11.19
CA CYS A 131 -19.37 3.39 -11.81
C CYS A 131 -19.42 1.88 -11.52
N ALA A 132 -19.52 1.50 -10.25
CA ALA A 132 -19.57 0.09 -9.88
C ALA A 132 -20.80 -0.61 -10.49
N ALA A 133 -21.94 0.08 -10.57
CA ALA A 133 -23.14 -0.44 -11.20
C ALA A 133 -22.98 -0.62 -12.72
N LYS A 134 -22.35 0.34 -13.42
CA LYS A 134 -22.09 0.27 -14.86
C LYS A 134 -21.05 -0.80 -15.21
N GLU A 135 -19.95 -0.92 -14.46
CA GLU A 135 -19.02 -2.06 -14.60
C GLU A 135 -19.75 -3.39 -14.37
N SER A 136 -20.62 -3.45 -13.35
CA SER A 136 -21.42 -4.64 -13.06
C SER A 136 -22.42 -4.98 -14.18
N ALA A 137 -22.89 -3.99 -14.93
CA ALA A 137 -23.83 -4.17 -16.05
C ALA A 137 -23.12 -4.68 -17.31
N ILE A 138 -21.92 -4.20 -17.62
CA ILE A 138 -21.12 -4.67 -18.77
C ILE A 138 -20.82 -6.17 -18.64
N ILE A 139 -20.50 -6.65 -17.43
CA ILE A 139 -20.31 -8.08 -17.17
C ILE A 139 -21.56 -8.90 -17.52
N ARG A 140 -22.77 -8.33 -17.34
CA ARG A 140 -24.02 -9.02 -17.67
C ARG A 140 -24.17 -9.21 -19.18
N GLN A 141 -23.80 -8.21 -19.98
CA GLN A 141 -23.84 -8.30 -21.44
C GLN A 141 -22.90 -9.40 -21.98
N PHE A 142 -21.76 -9.64 -21.33
CA PHE A 142 -20.88 -10.76 -21.69
C PHE A 142 -21.42 -12.14 -21.29
N LYS A 143 -22.37 -12.22 -20.34
CA LYS A 143 -22.96 -13.49 -19.86
C LYS A 143 -24.17 -13.97 -20.68
N ASP A 144 -24.73 -13.13 -21.55
CA ASP A 144 -25.81 -13.54 -22.46
C ASP A 144 -25.33 -14.56 -23.53
N PHE A 145 -24.03 -14.87 -23.56
CA PHE A 145 -23.43 -16.02 -24.26
C PHE A 145 -23.46 -17.33 -23.44
N ASN A 146 -24.64 -17.85 -23.06
CA ASN A 146 -24.87 -19.24 -22.60
C ASN A 146 -24.49 -19.65 -21.15
N ILE A 147 -25.03 -19.04 -20.08
CA ILE A 147 -25.21 -19.79 -18.80
C ILE A 147 -26.52 -19.41 -18.08
N SER A 148 -27.46 -20.35 -18.07
CA SER A 148 -28.67 -20.37 -17.24
C SER A 148 -28.36 -20.86 -15.83
N SER A 149 -28.36 -19.97 -14.83
CA SER A 149 -28.73 -20.25 -13.41
C SER A 149 -28.64 -18.99 -12.52
N LYS A 150 -29.72 -18.71 -11.76
CA LYS A 150 -29.96 -17.62 -10.77
C LYS A 150 -29.34 -17.91 -9.36
N PRO A 151 -29.36 -17.00 -8.34
CA PRO A 151 -29.29 -15.52 -8.36
C PRO A 151 -28.41 -14.84 -7.25
N GLU A 152 -28.26 -13.51 -7.44
CA GLU A 152 -28.16 -12.39 -6.47
C GLU A 152 -26.82 -11.86 -5.95
N ASN A 153 -25.87 -12.68 -5.47
CA ASN A 153 -24.57 -12.16 -5.01
C ASN A 153 -23.50 -12.02 -6.11
N ASP A 154 -23.75 -12.59 -7.29
CA ASP A 154 -22.82 -12.65 -8.44
C ASP A 154 -22.88 -11.44 -9.40
N LYS A 155 -23.55 -10.36 -9.00
CA LYS A 155 -23.76 -9.17 -9.83
C LYS A 155 -22.89 -7.97 -9.42
N LYS A 156 -21.78 -8.23 -8.73
CA LYS A 156 -20.88 -7.19 -8.23
C LYS A 156 -19.58 -7.18 -9.03
N SER A 157 -19.10 -5.98 -9.37
CA SER A 157 -17.75 -5.81 -9.88
C SER A 157 -16.77 -6.44 -8.89
N HIS A 158 -15.70 -7.08 -9.35
CA HIS A 158 -14.71 -7.74 -8.50
C HIS A 158 -13.29 -7.33 -8.88
N TRP A 159 -12.71 -6.40 -8.12
CA TRP A 159 -11.36 -5.94 -8.36
C TRP A 159 -10.38 -6.76 -7.54
N VAL A 160 -9.36 -7.29 -8.22
CA VAL A 160 -8.30 -8.08 -7.62
C VAL A 160 -7.00 -7.29 -7.63
N PHE A 161 -6.35 -7.21 -6.47
CA PHE A 161 -5.03 -6.62 -6.26
C PHE A 161 -4.05 -7.76 -5.92
N VAL A 162 -2.95 -7.88 -6.65
CA VAL A 162 -1.96 -8.96 -6.48
C VAL A 162 -0.59 -8.35 -6.26
N GLY A 163 0.06 -8.72 -5.16
CA GLY A 163 1.46 -8.38 -4.98
C GLY A 163 1.85 -8.14 -3.53
N ASN A 164 2.63 -7.08 -3.33
CA ASN A 164 3.26 -6.76 -2.05
C ASN A 164 2.49 -5.72 -1.21
N SER A 165 3.18 -5.14 -0.22
CA SER A 165 2.61 -4.16 0.69
C SER A 165 2.20 -2.84 0.04
N ARG A 166 2.80 -2.46 -1.11
CA ARG A 166 2.45 -1.23 -1.84
C ARG A 166 1.11 -1.35 -2.53
N ILE A 167 0.89 -2.40 -3.33
CA ILE A 167 -0.41 -2.64 -3.96
C ILE A 167 -1.50 -2.87 -2.91
N ARG A 168 -1.14 -3.42 -1.74
CA ARG A 168 -2.04 -3.54 -0.61
C ARG A 168 -2.40 -2.20 0.06
N LYS A 169 -1.50 -1.21 0.05
CA LYS A 169 -1.84 0.16 0.47
C LYS A 169 -2.81 0.81 -0.50
N LEU A 170 -2.63 0.61 -1.81
CA LEU A 170 -3.59 1.05 -2.82
C LEU A 170 -4.97 0.42 -2.59
N PHE A 171 -5.03 -0.92 -2.41
CA PHE A 171 -6.24 -1.62 -2.00
C PHE A 171 -6.88 -0.99 -0.75
N GLY A 172 -6.09 -0.66 0.27
CA GLY A 172 -6.58 -0.04 1.49
C GLY A 172 -7.16 1.36 1.26
N GLN A 173 -6.56 2.17 0.37
CA GLN A 173 -7.11 3.49 0.03
C GLN A 173 -8.40 3.39 -0.77
N ILE A 174 -8.44 2.49 -1.75
CA ILE A 174 -9.66 2.16 -2.49
C ILE A 174 -10.76 1.77 -1.49
N GLN A 175 -10.47 0.81 -0.62
CA GLN A 175 -11.38 0.39 0.44
C GLN A 175 -11.86 1.56 1.32
N LEU A 176 -10.99 2.48 1.74
CA LEU A 176 -11.37 3.63 2.56
C LEU A 176 -12.32 4.57 1.82
N ILE A 177 -12.05 4.85 0.54
CA ILE A 177 -12.94 5.64 -0.31
C ILE A 177 -14.32 4.98 -0.38
N PHE A 178 -14.37 3.67 -0.64
CA PHE A 178 -15.61 2.91 -0.66
C PHE A 178 -16.29 2.80 0.71
N SER A 179 -15.55 2.83 1.81
CA SER A 179 -16.14 2.72 3.15
C SER A 179 -16.74 4.03 3.63
N GLY A 180 -16.24 5.17 3.16
CA GLY A 180 -16.82 6.49 3.40
C GLY A 180 -18.23 6.67 2.82
N VAL A 181 -18.67 5.73 1.99
CA VAL A 181 -20.00 5.65 1.38
C VAL A 181 -21.03 4.95 2.29
N GLY A 182 -20.59 4.30 3.38
CA GLY A 182 -21.45 3.63 4.37
C GLY A 182 -21.88 2.22 3.93
N GLY A 183 -21.80 1.22 4.82
CA GLY A 183 -22.26 -0.16 4.54
C GLY A 183 -21.18 -1.17 4.12
N ALA A 184 -19.89 -0.83 4.28
CA ALA A 184 -18.79 -1.76 4.07
C ALA A 184 -18.72 -2.82 5.20
N GLN A 185 -18.71 -4.11 4.85
CA GLN A 185 -18.41 -5.18 5.80
C GLN A 185 -16.92 -5.51 5.76
N PHE A 186 -16.25 -5.24 6.86
CA PHE A 186 -14.81 -5.46 7.01
C PHE A 186 -14.55 -6.86 7.56
N VAL A 187 -13.87 -7.69 6.77
CA VAL A 187 -13.18 -8.86 7.33
C VAL A 187 -11.80 -8.39 7.77
N ARG A 188 -11.63 -8.12 9.07
CA ARG A 188 -10.30 -7.79 9.62
C ARG A 188 -9.36 -8.99 9.39
N PRO A 189 -8.20 -8.81 8.76
CA PRO A 189 -7.26 -9.90 8.62
C PRO A 189 -6.75 -10.38 9.97
N ARG A 190 -6.70 -11.70 10.14
CA ARG A 190 -6.07 -12.32 11.33
C ARG A 190 -4.54 -12.24 11.28
N ARG A 191 -3.93 -12.14 10.09
CA ARG A 191 -2.47 -12.01 9.93
C ARG A 191 -2.05 -10.93 8.92
N ARG A 192 -0.87 -10.35 9.13
CA ARG A 192 -0.31 -9.26 8.30
C ARG A 192 -0.07 -9.63 6.83
N HIS A 193 -0.02 -10.90 6.43
CA HIS A 193 0.29 -11.33 5.05
C HIS A 193 -0.73 -12.35 4.49
N GLN A 194 -2.00 -12.16 4.79
CA GLN A 194 -3.09 -12.99 4.26
C GLN A 194 -3.83 -12.29 3.12
N THR A 195 -4.53 -13.09 2.33
CA THR A 195 -5.52 -12.60 1.37
C THR A 195 -6.58 -11.78 2.09
N LEU A 196 -6.86 -10.58 1.59
CA LEU A 196 -7.94 -9.73 2.07
C LEU A 196 -9.12 -9.83 1.13
N LYS A 197 -10.33 -9.87 1.68
CA LYS A 197 -11.58 -9.80 0.92
C LYS A 197 -12.48 -8.78 1.60
N VAL A 198 -13.00 -7.84 0.82
CA VAL A 198 -13.95 -6.83 1.28
C VAL A 198 -15.10 -6.82 0.29
N GLY A 199 -16.31 -7.04 0.81
CA GLY A 199 -17.54 -6.88 0.05
C GLY A 199 -18.30 -5.69 0.59
N HIS A 200 -18.80 -4.85 -0.29
CA HIS A 200 -19.68 -3.76 0.11
C HIS A 200 -21.14 -4.18 -0.05
N ARG A 201 -22.00 -3.87 0.93
CA ARG A 201 -23.42 -4.27 0.87
C ARG A 201 -24.18 -3.49 -0.20
N THR A 202 -24.03 -2.17 -0.20
CA THR A 202 -24.79 -1.25 -1.07
C THR A 202 -24.08 -0.95 -2.40
N VAL A 203 -22.77 -0.72 -2.41
CA VAL A 203 -21.97 -0.64 -3.64
C VAL A 203 -21.78 -2.06 -4.21
N PRO A 204 -22.10 -2.31 -5.50
CA PRO A 204 -21.89 -3.62 -6.13
C PRO A 204 -20.42 -3.82 -6.50
N LEU A 205 -19.53 -3.77 -5.50
CA LEU A 205 -18.09 -3.96 -5.66
C LEU A 205 -17.55 -4.87 -4.56
N ASN A 206 -16.81 -5.88 -5.00
CA ASN A 206 -15.98 -6.75 -4.21
C ASN A 206 -14.51 -6.38 -4.48
N LEU A 207 -13.71 -6.31 -3.42
CA LEU A 207 -12.28 -6.10 -3.50
C LEU A 207 -11.59 -7.33 -2.94
N THR A 208 -10.55 -7.80 -3.59
CA THR A 208 -9.68 -8.86 -3.06
C THR A 208 -8.22 -8.47 -3.21
N CYS A 209 -7.44 -8.59 -2.14
CA CYS A 209 -5.98 -8.40 -2.20
C CYS A 209 -5.30 -9.73 -1.93
N PHE A 210 -4.69 -10.33 -2.93
CA PHE A 210 -3.81 -11.49 -2.78
C PHE A 210 -2.40 -11.03 -2.39
N TRP A 211 -1.89 -11.56 -1.29
CA TRP A 211 -0.50 -11.37 -0.91
C TRP A 211 0.38 -12.33 -1.72
N ASP A 212 0.96 -11.83 -2.80
CA ASP A 212 1.84 -12.61 -3.68
C ASP A 212 3.04 -11.75 -4.14
N PRO A 213 3.93 -11.37 -3.21
CA PRO A 213 5.00 -10.41 -3.48
C PRO A 213 6.04 -10.89 -4.50
N LEU A 214 6.08 -12.19 -4.79
CA LEU A 214 7.05 -12.84 -5.68
C LEU A 214 6.39 -13.60 -6.85
N LEU A 215 5.09 -13.39 -7.09
CA LEU A 215 4.34 -14.02 -8.20
C LEU A 215 4.37 -15.55 -8.20
N HIS A 216 4.36 -16.17 -7.02
CA HIS A 216 4.33 -17.62 -6.89
C HIS A 216 2.93 -18.19 -7.20
N ASP A 217 1.88 -17.51 -6.72
CA ASP A 217 0.50 -17.97 -6.86
C ASP A 217 -0.17 -17.48 -8.14
N LEU A 218 0.26 -16.33 -8.65
CA LEU A 218 -0.41 -15.67 -9.78
C LEU A 218 -0.57 -16.57 -11.02
N PRO A 219 0.43 -17.37 -11.45
CA PRO A 219 0.25 -18.26 -12.61
C PRO A 219 -0.93 -19.23 -12.44
N TRP A 220 -1.07 -19.84 -11.26
CA TRP A 220 -2.20 -20.74 -10.97
C TRP A 220 -3.54 -20.00 -10.99
N ARG A 221 -3.60 -18.77 -10.45
CA ARG A 221 -4.82 -17.94 -10.45
C ARG A 221 -5.24 -17.55 -11.86
N VAL A 222 -4.28 -17.12 -12.69
CA VAL A 222 -4.53 -16.74 -14.08
C VAL A 222 -5.07 -17.93 -14.87
N ASN A 223 -4.46 -19.12 -14.74
CA ASN A 223 -4.97 -20.33 -15.38
C ASN A 223 -6.41 -20.65 -14.93
N ARG A 224 -6.69 -20.52 -13.63
CA ARG A 224 -8.04 -20.71 -13.08
C ARG A 224 -9.06 -19.72 -13.68
N TRP A 225 -8.70 -18.43 -13.81
CA TRP A 225 -9.56 -17.39 -14.41
C TRP A 225 -9.74 -17.52 -15.92
N LEU A 226 -8.78 -18.12 -16.62
CA LEU A 226 -8.91 -18.48 -18.03
C LEU A 226 -9.89 -19.65 -18.18
N LYS A 227 -9.75 -20.69 -17.35
CA LYS A 227 -10.55 -21.92 -17.42
C LYS A 227 -11.99 -21.77 -16.93
N TYR A 228 -12.23 -20.97 -15.89
CA TYR A 228 -13.53 -20.85 -15.24
C TYR A 228 -14.04 -19.40 -15.29
N PRO A 229 -14.84 -19.03 -16.30
CA PRO A 229 -15.34 -17.66 -16.47
C PRO A 229 -16.12 -17.11 -15.27
N HIS A 230 -16.82 -17.97 -14.52
CA HIS A 230 -17.58 -17.57 -13.34
C HIS A 230 -16.71 -17.15 -12.14
N GLU A 231 -15.42 -17.50 -12.13
CA GLU A 231 -14.47 -17.10 -11.08
C GLU A 231 -13.62 -15.89 -11.48
N ARG A 232 -13.77 -15.41 -12.71
CA ARG A 232 -12.94 -14.35 -13.27
C ARG A 232 -13.26 -13.03 -12.57
N PRO A 233 -12.24 -12.29 -12.06
CA PRO A 233 -12.45 -10.95 -11.55
C PRO A 233 -12.81 -10.02 -12.70
N THR A 234 -13.27 -8.83 -12.40
CA THR A 234 -13.65 -7.85 -13.43
C THR A 234 -12.47 -6.96 -13.80
N ARG A 235 -11.48 -6.88 -12.91
CA ARG A 235 -10.26 -6.11 -13.08
C ARG A 235 -9.13 -6.68 -12.25
N ILE A 236 -7.91 -6.64 -12.78
CA ILE A 236 -6.71 -7.06 -12.05
C ILE A 236 -5.71 -5.90 -11.98
N HIS A 237 -5.17 -5.69 -10.78
CA HIS A 237 -4.09 -4.76 -10.47
C HIS A 237 -2.91 -5.52 -9.89
N ILE A 238 -1.75 -5.46 -10.55
CA ILE A 238 -0.54 -6.15 -10.11
C ILE A 238 0.47 -5.10 -9.64
N GLY A 239 1.13 -5.33 -8.50
CA GLY A 239 2.19 -4.45 -8.02
C GLY A 239 3.26 -5.22 -7.24
N VAL A 240 4.38 -5.49 -7.90
CA VAL A 240 5.51 -6.28 -7.39
C VAL A 240 6.84 -5.60 -7.72
N GLY A 241 7.98 -6.21 -7.34
CA GLY A 241 9.33 -5.72 -7.65
C GLY A 241 10.17 -5.51 -6.40
N VAL A 242 9.73 -4.68 -5.45
CA VAL A 242 10.51 -4.38 -4.23
C VAL A 242 10.85 -5.61 -3.37
N ASN A 243 10.00 -6.63 -3.38
CA ASN A 243 10.27 -7.89 -2.70
C ASN A 243 11.28 -8.76 -3.45
N PHE A 244 11.30 -8.73 -4.79
CA PHE A 244 12.35 -9.38 -5.56
C PHE A 244 13.71 -8.74 -5.31
N MET A 245 13.77 -7.40 -5.22
CA MET A 245 15.00 -6.70 -4.83
C MET A 245 15.47 -7.19 -3.45
N LYS A 246 14.56 -7.21 -2.48
CA LYS A 246 14.86 -7.67 -1.11
C LYS A 246 15.38 -9.11 -1.08
N ASP A 247 14.73 -10.02 -1.81
CA ASP A 247 15.09 -11.44 -1.87
C ASP A 247 16.45 -11.66 -2.54
N SER A 248 16.75 -10.83 -3.55
CA SER A 248 18.01 -10.85 -4.30
C SER A 248 19.14 -10.07 -3.62
N ARG A 249 18.98 -9.64 -2.36
CA ARG A 249 19.98 -8.82 -1.64
C ARG A 249 21.40 -9.39 -1.72
N HIS A 250 21.53 -10.69 -1.47
CA HIS A 250 22.81 -11.39 -1.47
C HIS A 250 23.48 -11.43 -2.87
N ILE A 251 22.69 -11.26 -3.94
CA ILE A 251 23.16 -11.23 -5.32
C ILE A 251 23.66 -9.83 -5.69
N TYR A 252 23.02 -8.77 -5.19
CA TYR A 252 23.46 -7.40 -5.46
C TYR A 252 24.92 -7.18 -5.02
N ASP A 253 25.27 -7.63 -3.83
CA ASP A 253 26.61 -7.46 -3.26
C ASP A 253 27.68 -8.27 -4.02
N LYS A 254 27.31 -9.40 -4.61
CA LYS A 254 28.25 -10.33 -5.25
C LYS A 254 28.35 -10.15 -6.77
N SER A 255 27.27 -9.78 -7.43
CA SER A 255 27.13 -9.90 -8.89
C SER A 255 26.34 -8.76 -9.53
N GLY A 256 26.04 -7.72 -8.76
CA GLY A 256 25.42 -6.49 -9.26
C GLY A 256 23.94 -6.59 -9.57
N GLN A 257 23.40 -5.44 -10.00
CA GLN A 257 21.98 -5.21 -10.26
C GLN A 257 21.42 -6.10 -11.38
N GLU A 258 22.18 -6.30 -12.45
CA GLU A 258 21.72 -7.07 -13.61
C GLU A 258 21.46 -8.54 -13.26
N THR A 259 22.41 -9.17 -12.56
CA THR A 259 22.27 -10.56 -12.14
C THR A 259 21.12 -10.72 -11.13
N ALA A 260 20.98 -9.80 -10.19
CA ALA A 260 19.89 -9.79 -9.22
C ALA A 260 18.51 -9.66 -9.91
N GLY A 261 18.40 -8.84 -10.95
CA GLY A 261 17.16 -8.62 -11.69
C GLY A 261 16.67 -9.82 -12.50
N LYS A 262 17.54 -10.79 -12.82
CA LYS A 262 17.16 -11.99 -13.62
C LYS A 262 16.05 -12.82 -12.98
N ALA A 263 15.97 -12.87 -11.65
CA ALA A 263 14.88 -13.57 -10.97
C ALA A 263 13.52 -12.91 -11.25
N PHE A 264 13.47 -11.57 -11.15
CA PHE A 264 12.28 -10.78 -11.47
C PHE A 264 11.91 -10.88 -12.95
N GLN A 265 12.89 -10.72 -13.85
CA GLN A 265 12.68 -10.82 -15.29
C GLN A 265 12.07 -12.17 -15.68
N ARG A 266 12.61 -13.28 -15.17
CA ARG A 266 12.06 -14.63 -15.43
C ARG A 266 10.64 -14.80 -14.87
N ALA A 267 10.36 -14.28 -13.68
CA ALA A 267 9.03 -14.36 -13.08
C ALA A 267 7.98 -13.60 -13.90
N VAL A 268 8.32 -12.40 -14.38
CA VAL A 268 7.45 -11.60 -15.26
C VAL A 268 7.26 -12.30 -16.61
N ALA A 269 8.35 -12.70 -17.27
CA ALA A 269 8.29 -13.38 -18.58
C ALA A 269 7.46 -14.67 -18.55
N ARG A 270 7.43 -15.38 -17.42
CA ARG A 270 6.61 -16.58 -17.23
C ARG A 270 5.11 -16.29 -17.19
N VAL A 271 4.69 -15.17 -16.60
CA VAL A 271 3.27 -14.91 -16.31
C VAL A 271 2.59 -14.01 -17.35
N VAL A 272 3.37 -13.14 -18.01
CA VAL A 272 2.85 -12.19 -19.01
C VAL A 272 2.09 -12.86 -20.16
N PRO A 273 2.53 -13.98 -20.77
CA PRO A 273 1.79 -14.61 -21.85
C PRO A 273 0.37 -15.03 -21.47
N ASP A 274 0.17 -15.54 -20.26
CA ASP A 274 -1.16 -15.94 -19.80
C ASP A 274 -2.01 -14.75 -19.36
N LEU A 275 -1.40 -13.71 -18.79
CA LEU A 275 -2.09 -12.44 -18.54
C LEU A 275 -2.57 -11.80 -19.84
N GLN A 276 -1.76 -11.83 -20.91
CA GLN A 276 -2.13 -11.31 -22.23
C GLN A 276 -3.27 -12.10 -22.90
N LYS A 277 -3.44 -13.38 -22.60
CA LYS A 277 -4.66 -14.10 -23.01
C LYS A 277 -5.88 -13.60 -22.25
N LEU A 278 -5.69 -13.27 -20.98
CA LEU A 278 -6.75 -12.86 -20.07
C LEU A 278 -7.22 -11.42 -20.32
N THR A 279 -6.36 -10.54 -20.88
CA THR A 279 -6.73 -9.16 -21.26
C THR A 279 -7.89 -9.07 -22.26
N LYS A 280 -8.09 -10.11 -23.09
CA LYS A 280 -9.23 -10.24 -24.01
C LYS A 280 -10.59 -10.21 -23.30
N PHE A 281 -10.60 -10.53 -22.01
CA PHE A 281 -11.81 -10.64 -21.22
C PHE A 281 -11.91 -9.59 -20.13
N ILE A 282 -10.77 -9.17 -19.57
CA ILE A 282 -10.74 -8.31 -18.39
C ILE A 282 -9.58 -7.30 -18.48
N PRO A 283 -9.78 -6.04 -18.06
CA PRO A 283 -8.70 -5.08 -17.95
C PRO A 283 -7.67 -5.52 -16.89
N ILE A 284 -6.40 -5.47 -17.27
CA ILE A 284 -5.26 -5.76 -16.39
C ILE A 284 -4.33 -4.55 -16.39
N SER A 285 -3.94 -4.11 -15.20
CA SER A 285 -2.93 -3.06 -15.04
C SER A 285 -1.78 -3.54 -14.15
N TRP A 286 -0.55 -3.18 -14.51
CA TRP A 286 0.64 -3.46 -13.72
C TRP A 286 1.29 -2.15 -13.25
N TRP A 287 1.39 -1.99 -11.93
CA TRP A 287 1.95 -0.83 -11.27
C TRP A 287 3.46 -0.95 -11.15
N THR A 288 4.18 0.07 -11.63
CA THR A 288 5.63 0.18 -11.44
C THR A 288 5.95 0.39 -9.95
N SER A 289 7.19 0.12 -9.56
CA SER A 289 7.66 0.41 -8.22
C SER A 289 7.94 1.89 -8.05
N GLU A 290 7.34 2.48 -7.02
CA GLU A 290 7.62 3.82 -6.52
C GLU A 290 9.04 3.99 -5.97
N HIS A 291 9.56 5.21 -6.02
CA HIS A 291 10.77 5.60 -5.29
C HIS A 291 10.65 5.44 -3.77
N VAL A 292 11.80 5.35 -3.10
CA VAL A 292 11.91 5.28 -1.63
C VAL A 292 12.65 6.49 -1.07
N LEU A 293 12.43 6.78 0.21
CA LEU A 293 13.18 7.84 0.90
C LEU A 293 14.55 7.29 1.32
N GLN A 294 15.54 7.43 0.43
CA GLN A 294 16.86 6.77 0.54
C GLN A 294 17.52 6.94 1.91
N LYS A 295 17.50 8.15 2.46
CA LYS A 295 18.10 8.50 3.77
C LYS A 295 17.51 7.70 4.94
N LYS A 296 16.31 7.12 4.78
CA LYS A 296 15.58 6.39 5.82
C LYS A 296 15.46 4.89 5.55
N VAL A 297 15.91 4.41 4.38
CA VAL A 297 16.03 2.98 4.12
C VAL A 297 16.97 2.36 5.16
N TYR A 298 16.54 1.24 5.75
CA TYR A 298 17.35 0.48 6.70
C TYR A 298 18.75 0.24 6.12
N PRO A 299 19.84 0.42 6.90
CA PRO A 299 21.21 0.34 6.38
C PRO A 299 21.47 -0.90 5.52
N LYS A 300 20.97 -2.05 5.97
CA LYS A 300 21.10 -3.34 5.28
C LYS A 300 20.39 -3.46 3.92
N TYR A 301 19.52 -2.52 3.55
CA TYR A 301 18.79 -2.51 2.28
C TYR A 301 19.07 -1.28 1.42
N ARG A 302 19.98 -0.37 1.82
CA ARG A 302 20.23 0.88 1.08
C ARG A 302 20.75 0.65 -0.34
N ASN A 303 21.60 -0.36 -0.50
CA ASN A 303 22.13 -0.83 -1.78
C ASN A 303 21.10 -1.62 -2.62
N VAL A 304 20.00 -2.07 -2.00
CA VAL A 304 18.97 -2.90 -2.62
C VAL A 304 17.75 -2.07 -3.04
N TRP A 305 17.19 -1.29 -2.12
CA TRP A 305 16.12 -0.35 -2.37
C TRP A 305 16.72 1.02 -2.64
N SER A 306 17.34 1.16 -3.81
CA SER A 306 17.84 2.42 -4.35
C SER A 306 16.96 2.90 -5.50
N HIS A 307 17.00 4.20 -5.80
CA HIS A 307 16.33 4.76 -6.98
C HIS A 307 16.82 4.10 -8.28
N SER A 308 18.11 3.81 -8.39
CA SER A 308 18.69 3.10 -9.54
C SER A 308 18.13 1.69 -9.71
N ASN A 309 18.01 0.90 -8.63
CA ASN A 309 17.43 -0.44 -8.66
C ASN A 309 15.93 -0.41 -8.95
N ILE A 310 15.21 0.54 -8.39
CA ILE A 310 13.79 0.74 -8.67
C ILE A 310 13.58 1.04 -10.15
N LYS A 311 14.35 1.97 -10.71
CA LYS A 311 14.33 2.28 -12.15
C LYS A 311 14.63 1.03 -12.98
N TYR A 312 15.70 0.31 -12.68
CA TYR A 312 16.07 -0.89 -13.42
C TYR A 312 14.98 -1.97 -13.45
N TYR A 313 14.31 -2.21 -12.32
CA TYR A 313 13.20 -3.18 -12.27
C TYR A 313 11.97 -2.67 -13.02
N ASN A 314 11.69 -1.37 -12.97
CA ASN A 314 10.62 -0.77 -13.76
C ASN A 314 10.93 -0.90 -15.27
N ASP A 315 12.19 -0.70 -15.69
CA ASP A 315 12.62 -0.87 -17.08
C ASP A 315 12.46 -2.32 -17.55
N ILE A 316 12.81 -3.31 -16.70
CA ILE A 316 12.53 -4.74 -16.98
C ILE A 316 11.03 -4.95 -17.20
N LEU A 317 10.19 -4.43 -16.31
CA LEU A 317 8.74 -4.59 -16.40
C LEU A 317 8.18 -3.97 -17.68
N ILE A 318 8.52 -2.71 -17.95
CA ILE A 318 8.06 -1.97 -19.14
C ILE A 318 8.47 -2.72 -20.41
N LYS A 319 9.72 -3.20 -20.48
CA LYS A 319 10.22 -3.99 -21.61
C LYS A 319 9.43 -5.29 -21.79
N GLN A 320 9.11 -6.01 -20.72
CA GLN A 320 8.35 -7.27 -20.78
C GLN A 320 6.88 -7.07 -21.16
N LEU A 321 6.30 -5.92 -20.83
CA LEU A 321 4.92 -5.57 -21.18
C LEU A 321 4.80 -4.87 -22.54
N HIS A 322 5.92 -4.62 -23.21
CA HIS A 322 5.92 -3.98 -24.52
C HIS A 322 5.17 -4.81 -25.55
N GLY A 323 4.21 -4.19 -26.26
CA GLY A 323 3.38 -4.86 -27.25
C GLY A 323 2.26 -5.74 -26.67
N THR A 324 2.00 -5.63 -25.36
CA THR A 324 0.86 -6.28 -24.69
C THR A 324 -0.28 -5.29 -24.44
N ASP A 325 -1.49 -5.81 -24.20
CA ASP A 325 -2.66 -5.01 -23.80
C ASP A 325 -2.72 -4.79 -22.27
N ILE A 326 -1.66 -5.12 -21.55
CA ILE A 326 -1.55 -4.92 -20.11
C ILE A 326 -1.13 -3.46 -19.86
N ALA A 327 -2.02 -2.69 -19.24
CA ALA A 327 -1.75 -1.28 -18.97
C ALA A 327 -0.62 -1.12 -17.93
N VAL A 328 0.41 -0.35 -18.26
CA VAL A 328 1.44 0.03 -17.27
C VAL A 328 0.97 1.26 -16.52
N MET A 329 0.81 1.13 -15.21
CA MET A 329 0.50 2.23 -14.30
C MET A 329 1.80 2.73 -13.70
N ASP A 330 2.26 3.90 -14.15
CA ASP A 330 3.51 4.45 -13.67
C ASP A 330 3.36 5.08 -12.29
N ALA A 331 3.79 4.37 -11.25
CA ALA A 331 3.88 4.91 -9.89
C ALA A 331 5.15 5.75 -9.66
N HIS A 332 6.00 5.90 -10.69
CA HIS A 332 7.16 6.81 -10.72
C HIS A 332 6.80 8.25 -11.09
N MET A 333 5.54 8.48 -11.47
CA MET A 333 5.02 9.80 -11.84
C MET A 333 5.46 10.94 -10.91
N PRO A 334 5.39 12.21 -11.36
CA PRO A 334 5.76 13.39 -10.58
C PRO A 334 5.23 13.39 -9.14
N LEU A 335 4.07 12.78 -8.90
CA LEU A 335 3.49 12.58 -7.57
C LEU A 335 4.43 11.91 -6.56
N GLY A 336 5.13 10.84 -6.96
CA GLY A 336 6.08 10.15 -6.10
C GLY A 336 7.31 10.99 -5.79
N GLN A 337 7.79 11.77 -6.77
CA GLN A 337 8.88 12.71 -6.61
C GLN A 337 8.48 13.88 -5.71
N LEU A 338 7.25 14.40 -5.86
CA LEU A 338 6.69 15.45 -5.01
C LEU A 338 6.52 14.99 -3.57
N PHE A 339 6.09 13.73 -3.35
CA PHE A 339 6.05 13.15 -2.01
C PHE A 339 7.46 13.09 -1.40
N LEU A 340 8.45 12.63 -2.15
CA LEU A 340 9.84 12.59 -1.67
C LEU A 340 10.38 13.98 -1.35
N LYS A 341 10.12 14.97 -2.22
CA LYS A 341 10.51 16.36 -2.01
C LYS A 341 9.85 16.92 -0.75
N SER A 342 8.53 16.81 -0.63
CA SER A 342 7.77 17.22 0.54
C SER A 342 8.27 16.58 1.84
N CYS A 343 8.59 15.28 1.80
CA CYS A 343 9.14 14.57 2.96
C CYS A 343 10.59 14.94 3.28
N THR A 344 11.37 15.38 2.29
CA THR A 344 12.75 15.82 2.50
C THR A 344 12.77 17.24 3.08
N ASP A 345 11.97 18.15 2.52
CA ASP A 345 11.92 19.56 2.90
C ASP A 345 11.31 19.77 4.29
N ASN A 346 10.26 19.00 4.64
CA ASN A 346 9.50 19.19 5.89
C ASN A 346 9.65 18.04 6.91
N PHE A 347 10.72 17.25 6.82
CA PHE A 347 10.88 16.01 7.60
C PHE A 347 10.69 16.20 9.11
N LYS A 348 11.26 17.27 9.69
CA LYS A 348 11.21 17.54 11.14
C LYS A 348 9.77 17.78 11.64
N ASN A 349 8.91 18.35 10.80
CA ASN A 349 7.55 18.73 11.15
C ASN A 349 6.51 17.69 10.72
N ASP A 350 6.84 16.82 9.77
CA ASP A 350 5.91 15.85 9.18
C ASP A 350 6.30 14.38 9.44
N ASN A 351 6.98 14.14 10.56
CA ASN A 351 7.48 12.82 10.98
C ASN A 351 6.39 11.73 10.96
N LYS A 352 5.12 12.06 11.20
CA LYS A 352 4.01 11.10 11.11
C LYS A 352 3.66 10.70 9.67
N ARG A 353 3.85 11.60 8.68
CA ARG A 353 3.56 11.33 7.26
C ARG A 353 4.73 10.69 6.53
N CYS A 354 5.96 10.92 7.00
CA CYS A 354 7.20 10.44 6.36
C CYS A 354 7.90 9.30 7.15
N HIS A 355 7.23 8.69 8.13
CA HIS A 355 7.79 7.60 8.94
C HIS A 355 7.99 6.30 8.14
N ASP A 356 7.17 6.10 7.11
CA ASP A 356 7.23 4.94 6.25
C ASP A 356 8.17 5.22 5.08
N HIS A 357 9.39 4.70 5.18
CA HIS A 357 10.48 5.00 4.25
C HIS A 357 10.47 4.10 3.01
N VAL A 358 9.65 3.05 3.00
CA VAL A 358 9.53 2.07 1.89
C VAL A 358 8.24 2.28 1.11
N HIS A 359 7.18 2.79 1.75
CA HIS A 359 5.90 3.08 1.10
C HIS A 359 5.69 4.58 1.04
N GLN A 360 5.15 5.08 -0.08
CA GLN A 360 4.69 6.45 -0.11
C GLN A 360 3.59 6.70 0.95
N GLY A 361 3.46 7.95 1.38
CA GLY A 361 2.48 8.36 2.38
C GLY A 361 1.05 8.07 1.92
N SER A 362 0.11 8.01 2.87
CA SER A 362 -1.31 7.73 2.58
C SER A 362 -1.94 8.68 1.56
N ARG A 363 -1.44 9.91 1.44
CA ARG A 363 -1.90 10.91 0.45
C ARG A 363 -1.61 10.48 -0.99
N ALA A 364 -0.39 10.02 -1.28
CA ALA A 364 -0.01 9.57 -2.61
C ALA A 364 -0.83 8.33 -3.02
N PHE A 365 -0.96 7.35 -2.13
CA PHE A 365 -1.82 6.19 -2.39
C PHE A 365 -3.30 6.56 -2.55
N ARG A 366 -3.78 7.59 -1.86
CA ARG A 366 -5.15 8.09 -2.06
C ARG A 366 -5.30 8.68 -3.45
N GLN A 367 -4.34 9.46 -3.91
CA GLN A 367 -4.34 9.98 -5.28
C GLN A 367 -4.25 8.86 -6.32
N TYR A 368 -3.40 7.84 -6.13
CA TYR A 368 -3.41 6.65 -7.00
C TYR A 368 -4.74 5.92 -7.00
N ALA A 369 -5.41 5.83 -5.85
CA ALA A 369 -6.74 5.26 -5.76
C ALA A 369 -7.75 6.08 -6.57
N MET A 370 -7.70 7.41 -6.49
CA MET A 370 -8.54 8.31 -7.30
C MET A 370 -8.23 8.19 -8.79
N MET A 371 -6.96 8.08 -9.18
CA MET A 371 -6.58 7.84 -10.57
C MET A 371 -7.09 6.50 -11.08
N LEU A 372 -7.02 5.46 -10.24
CA LEU A 372 -7.54 4.15 -10.60
C LEU A 372 -9.06 4.19 -10.78
N LEU A 373 -9.76 4.90 -9.90
CA LEU A 373 -11.19 5.15 -10.06
C LEU A 373 -11.48 5.95 -11.33
N ASN A 374 -10.72 7.01 -11.64
CA ASN A 374 -10.83 7.71 -12.93
C ASN A 374 -10.64 6.78 -14.11
N HIS A 375 -9.59 5.98 -14.11
CA HIS A 375 -9.35 5.05 -15.20
C HIS A 375 -10.48 4.03 -15.36
N ALA A 376 -10.99 3.50 -14.25
CA ALA A 376 -12.05 2.49 -14.29
C ALA A 376 -13.43 3.08 -14.60
N CYS A 377 -13.70 4.30 -14.13
CA CYS A 377 -15.03 4.87 -14.11
C CYS A 377 -15.27 5.91 -15.22
N ASN A 378 -14.24 6.60 -15.71
CA ASN A 378 -14.44 7.66 -16.71
C ASN A 378 -15.03 7.12 -18.01
N ALA A 379 -14.71 5.88 -18.41
CA ALA A 379 -15.31 5.22 -19.56
C ALA A 379 -16.84 5.08 -19.47
N HIS A 380 -17.41 5.27 -18.27
CA HIS A 380 -18.84 5.16 -17.99
C HIS A 380 -19.53 6.51 -17.80
N PHE A 381 -18.78 7.61 -17.86
CA PHE A 381 -19.28 8.97 -17.73
C PHE A 381 -19.12 9.78 -19.02
N ILE A 382 -18.76 9.13 -20.13
CA ILE A 382 -18.67 9.72 -21.48
C ILE A 382 -20.07 9.81 -22.11
N ASP A 383 -21.03 10.33 -21.38
CA ASP A 383 -22.23 10.90 -21.99
C ASP A 383 -22.24 12.38 -21.56
N ASP A 384 -22.12 13.25 -22.56
CA ASP A 384 -22.17 14.72 -22.59
C ASP A 384 -20.97 15.61 -22.21
N TYR A 385 -20.05 15.27 -21.29
CA TYR A 385 -19.07 16.28 -20.81
C TYR A 385 -17.63 16.18 -21.35
N MET A 386 -17.15 14.99 -21.73
CA MET A 386 -15.71 14.75 -21.98
C MET A 386 -15.30 14.79 -23.46
N HIS A 387 -16.25 14.67 -24.40
CA HIS A 387 -15.91 14.64 -25.83
C HIS A 387 -15.38 15.96 -26.38
N HIS A 388 -15.60 17.09 -25.69
CA HIS A 388 -15.16 18.41 -26.14
C HIS A 388 -13.80 18.86 -25.60
N TYR A 389 -13.26 18.22 -24.56
CA TYR A 389 -12.09 18.75 -23.85
C TYR A 389 -10.84 17.88 -23.94
N CYS A 390 -10.95 16.59 -24.31
CA CYS A 390 -9.86 15.62 -24.19
C CYS A 390 -9.59 14.78 -25.44
N ALA A 391 -9.94 15.29 -26.62
CA ALA A 391 -9.66 14.66 -27.91
C ALA A 391 -8.22 14.90 -28.38
#